data_AF-A0A2C9SU29-F1
#
_entry.id   AF-A0A2C9SU29-F1
#
_cell.length_a   1.000
_cell.length_b   1.000
_cell.length_c   1.000
_cell.angle_alpha   90.00
_cell.angle_beta   90.00
_cell.angle_gamma   90.00
#
_symmetry.space_group_name_H-M   'P 1'
#
loop_
_entity.id
_entity.type
_entity.pdbx_description
1 polymer ?
#
loop_
_entity_poly.entity_id
_entity_poly.type
_entity_poly.pdbx_seq_one_letter_code
_entity_poly.pdbx_strand_id
1 'polypeptide(L)'
;MQSCYETDLGPVIVQETPLLQGMADVPALDPTALVAALRADQAGRSTFPEFAEAAWRAGVVRWVVTLDERTCTYFGGDGQTYVERYAAVEVGDPTLG
;
A
#
# COMPACT_ATOMS: atom_id res chain seq x y z
N MET A 1 2.04 -1.28 -12.52
CA MET A 1 2.24 -0.61 -11.22
C MET A 1 3.73 -0.71 -10.92
N GLN A 2 4.30 0.14 -10.06
CA GLN A 2 5.73 0.06 -9.73
C GLN A 2 5.92 0.10 -8.23
N SER A 3 6.90 -0.67 -7.76
CA SER A 3 7.32 -0.72 -6.36
C SER A 3 8.79 -0.35 -6.29
N CYS A 4 9.12 0.69 -5.53
CA CYS A 4 10.50 1.09 -5.27
C CYS A 4 10.86 0.68 -3.84
N TYR A 5 11.96 -0.06 -3.70
CA TYR A 5 12.48 -0.52 -2.43
C TYR A 5 13.80 0.21 -2.15
N GLU A 6 13.85 0.96 -1.06
CA GLU A 6 15.08 1.55 -0.55
C GLU A 6 15.77 0.50 0.34
N THR A 7 17.02 0.16 0.03
CA THR A 7 17.80 -0.85 0.75
C THR A 7 19.21 -0.35 1.01
N ASP A 8 19.93 -0.99 1.95
CA ASP A 8 21.33 -0.67 2.25
C ASP A 8 22.28 -0.89 1.05
N LEU A 9 21.86 -1.70 0.07
CA LEU A 9 22.62 -1.97 -1.16
C LEU A 9 22.24 -1.03 -2.31
N GLY A 10 21.35 -0.07 -2.05
CA GLY A 10 20.81 0.87 -3.03
C GLY A 10 19.35 0.59 -3.40
N PRO A 11 18.71 1.52 -4.13
CA PRO A 11 17.31 1.39 -4.50
C PRO A 11 17.09 0.37 -5.61
N VAL A 12 15.98 -0.38 -5.53
CA VAL A 12 15.55 -1.33 -6.55
C VAL A 12 14.11 -1.03 -6.96
N ILE A 13 13.85 -0.99 -8.27
CA ILE A 13 12.50 -0.84 -8.81
C ILE A 13 12.03 -2.16 -9.41
N VAL A 14 10.82 -2.56 -9.04
CA VAL A 14 10.10 -3.68 -9.66
C VAL A 14 8.90 -3.13 -10.39
N GLN A 15 8.78 -3.47 -11.67
CA GLN A 15 7.62 -3.14 -12.49
C GLN A 15 6.67 -4.33 -12.57
N GLU A 16 5.41 -4.09 -12.24
CA GLU A 16 4.31 -5.04 -12.32
C GLU A 16 3.29 -4.58 -13.36
N THR A 17 2.29 -5.43 -13.63
CA THR A 17 1.15 -5.11 -14.50
C THR A 17 0.55 -3.75 -14.11
N PRO A 18 0.36 -2.82 -15.07
CA PRO A 18 -0.33 -1.55 -14.82
C PRO A 18 -1.70 -1.78 -14.19
N LEU A 19 -2.04 -1.00 -13.16
CA LEU A 19 -3.36 -1.04 -12.54
C LEU A 19 -4.43 -0.52 -13.51
N LEU A 20 -4.07 0.50 -14.29
CA LEU A 20 -4.91 1.11 -15.31
C LEU A 20 -4.13 1.20 -16.62
N GLN A 21 -4.86 1.15 -17.73
CA GLN A 21 -4.35 1.46 -19.06
C GLN A 21 -5.00 2.74 -19.57
N GLY A 22 -4.24 3.60 -20.25
CA GLY A 22 -4.74 4.86 -20.77
C GLY A 22 -4.78 5.98 -19.73
N MET A 23 -5.84 6.79 -19.77
CA MET A 23 -6.02 7.99 -18.94
C MET A 23 -7.29 7.86 -18.10
N ALA A 24 -7.23 8.29 -16.84
CA ALA A 24 -8.36 8.28 -15.91
C ALA A 24 -8.28 9.50 -14.98
N ASP A 25 -9.45 9.98 -14.53
CA ASP A 25 -9.55 10.96 -13.45
C ASP A 25 -9.13 10.32 -12.12
N VAL A 26 -8.45 11.10 -11.27
CA VAL A 26 -8.04 10.67 -9.93
C VAL A 26 -9.21 10.93 -8.96
N PRO A 27 -9.78 9.89 -8.31
CA PRO A 27 -10.79 10.09 -7.29
C PRO A 27 -10.22 10.85 -6.08
N ALA A 28 -11.07 11.62 -5.39
CA ALA A 28 -10.70 12.21 -4.11
C ALA A 28 -10.43 11.11 -3.07
N LEU A 29 -9.48 11.34 -2.16
CA LEU A 29 -9.17 10.37 -1.11
C LEU A 29 -10.39 10.18 -0.19
N ASP A 30 -10.88 8.94 -0.11
CA ASP A 30 -11.93 8.50 0.81
C ASP A 30 -11.33 7.55 1.87
N PRO A 31 -11.05 8.05 3.08
CA PRO A 31 -10.51 7.24 4.17
C PRO A 31 -11.40 6.06 4.57
N THR A 32 -12.73 6.18 4.43
CA THR A 32 -13.65 5.11 4.81
C THR A 32 -13.55 3.94 3.83
N ALA A 33 -13.56 4.25 2.53
CA ALA A 33 -13.36 3.24 1.48
C ALA A 33 -11.97 2.59 1.58
N LEU A 34 -10.94 3.39 1.84
CA LEU A 34 -9.58 2.88 2.03
C LEU A 34 -9.48 1.93 3.22
N VAL A 35 -10.04 2.30 4.38
CA VAL A 35 -10.06 1.43 5.57
C VAL A 35 -10.80 0.13 5.29
N ALA A 36 -11.92 0.17 4.55
CA ALA A 36 -12.64 -1.04 4.17
C ALA A 36 -11.78 -1.98 3.30
N ALA A 37 -11.04 -1.43 2.33
CA ALA A 37 -10.11 -2.18 1.49
C ALA A 37 -8.98 -2.80 2.33
N LEU A 38 -8.37 -2.04 3.24
CA LEU A 38 -7.32 -2.52 4.14
C LEU A 38 -7.79 -3.67 5.03
N ARG A 39 -8.98 -3.56 5.60
CA ARG A 39 -9.53 -4.62 6.47
C ARG A 39 -9.95 -5.87 5.70
N ALA A 40 -10.23 -5.76 4.40
CA ALA A 40 -10.43 -6.92 3.54
C ALA A 40 -9.10 -7.62 3.25
N ASP A 41 -8.08 -6.86 2.87
CA ASP A 41 -6.74 -7.36 2.55
C ASP A 41 -6.06 -8.03 3.75
N GLN A 42 -6.02 -7.34 4.89
CA GLN A 42 -5.46 -7.87 6.14
C GLN A 42 -6.17 -9.14 6.64
N ALA A 43 -7.42 -9.36 6.22
CA ALA A 43 -8.18 -10.56 6.56
C ALA A 43 -8.08 -11.66 5.48
N GLY A 44 -7.22 -11.51 4.48
CA GLY A 44 -7.04 -12.46 3.38
C GLY A 44 -8.25 -12.56 2.45
N ARG A 45 -9.10 -11.52 2.40
CA ARG A 45 -10.31 -11.49 1.55
C ARG A 45 -10.10 -10.79 0.21
N SER A 46 -8.88 -10.34 -0.09
CA SER A 46 -8.48 -9.82 -1.40
C SER A 46 -7.13 -10.39 -1.80
N THR A 47 -6.93 -10.47 -3.10
CA THR A 47 -5.61 -10.55 -3.70
C THR A 47 -4.99 -9.16 -3.78
N PHE A 48 -3.68 -9.11 -4.00
CA PHE A 48 -2.96 -7.85 -4.12
C PHE A 48 -3.49 -6.95 -5.26
N PRO A 49 -3.77 -7.45 -6.49
CA PRO A 49 -4.38 -6.62 -7.53
C PRO A 49 -5.75 -6.05 -7.16
N GLU A 50 -6.60 -6.83 -6.49
CA GLU A 50 -7.92 -6.38 -6.02
C GLU A 50 -7.80 -5.29 -4.95
N PHE A 51 -6.84 -5.44 -4.02
CA PHE A 51 -6.52 -4.40 -3.04
C PHE A 51 -6.04 -3.11 -3.72
N ALA A 52 -5.09 -3.20 -4.67
CA ALA A 52 -4.56 -2.05 -5.38
C ALA A 52 -5.68 -1.30 -6.16
N GLU A 53 -6.60 -2.02 -6.79
CA GLU A 53 -7.77 -1.44 -7.46
C GLU A 53 -8.72 -0.76 -6.47
N ALA A 54 -8.99 -1.39 -5.32
CA ALA A 54 -9.83 -0.80 -4.28
C ALA A 54 -9.18 0.46 -3.68
N ALA A 55 -7.87 0.46 -3.45
CA ALA A 55 -7.13 1.63 -2.97
C ALA A 55 -7.18 2.78 -3.99
N TRP A 56 -7.00 2.50 -5.29
CA TRP A 56 -7.18 3.49 -6.35
C TRP A 56 -8.60 4.08 -6.37
N ARG A 57 -9.64 3.22 -6.28
CA ARG A 57 -11.03 3.68 -6.21
C ARG A 57 -11.30 4.55 -4.97
N ALA A 58 -10.56 4.32 -3.89
CA ALA A 58 -10.57 5.16 -2.69
C ALA A 58 -9.71 6.43 -2.82
N GLY A 59 -9.16 6.73 -4.00
CA GLY A 59 -8.40 7.95 -4.29
C GLY A 59 -6.91 7.88 -3.95
N VAL A 60 -6.35 6.69 -3.72
CA VAL A 60 -4.90 6.52 -3.49
C VAL A 60 -4.16 6.46 -4.82
N VAL A 61 -3.13 7.30 -4.97
CA VAL A 61 -2.24 7.35 -6.16
C VAL A 61 -0.85 6.78 -5.89
N ARG A 62 -0.43 6.76 -4.61
CA ARG A 62 0.86 6.24 -4.14
C ARG A 62 0.72 5.83 -2.68
N TRP A 63 1.49 4.85 -2.24
CA TRP A 63 1.73 4.62 -0.83
C TRP A 63 3.22 4.45 -0.54
N VAL A 64 3.61 4.69 0.72
CA VAL A 64 4.97 4.51 1.23
C VAL A 64 4.89 3.73 2.52
N VAL A 65 5.68 2.66 2.61
CA VAL A 65 5.83 1.88 3.84
C VAL A 65 7.17 2.26 4.48
N THR A 66 7.12 2.80 5.69
CA THR A 66 8.30 3.08 6.50
C THR A 66 8.40 2.01 7.58
N LEU A 67 9.38 1.11 7.43
CA LEU A 67 9.52 -0.05 8.33
C LEU A 67 9.94 0.36 9.74
N ASP A 68 10.87 1.30 9.87
CA ASP A 68 11.36 1.79 11.18
C ASP A 68 10.26 2.46 12.00
N GLU A 69 9.44 3.29 11.35
CA GLU A 69 8.32 4.00 11.98
C GLU A 69 7.06 3.14 12.10
N ARG A 70 7.06 1.96 11.45
CA ARG A 70 5.92 1.05 11.32
C ARG A 70 4.66 1.73 10.81
N THR A 71 4.81 2.45 9.71
CA THR A 71 3.71 3.17 9.06
C THR A 71 3.56 2.80 7.60
N CYS A 72 2.32 2.79 7.14
CA CYS A 72 1.98 2.89 5.73
C CYS A 72 1.24 4.21 5.49
N THR A 73 1.84 5.09 4.70
CA THR A 73 1.23 6.37 4.32
C THR A 73 0.67 6.26 2.91
N TYR A 74 -0.64 6.44 2.78
CA TYR A 74 -1.37 6.47 1.52
C TYR A 74 -1.55 7.93 1.10
N PHE A 75 -1.19 8.24 -0.14
CA PHE A 75 -1.25 9.58 -0.73
C PHE A 75 -2.36 9.61 -1.78
N GLY A 76 -3.22 10.63 -1.71
CA GLY A 76 -4.19 10.95 -2.76
C GLY A 76 -3.76 12.16 -3.59
N GLY A 77 -4.71 12.71 -4.36
CA GLY A 77 -4.51 13.98 -5.07
C GLY A 77 -4.32 15.16 -4.11
N ASP A 78 -3.73 16.25 -4.60
CA ASP A 78 -3.63 17.54 -3.89
C ASP A 78 -3.06 17.49 -2.46
N GLY A 79 -2.13 16.57 -2.20
CA GLY A 79 -1.47 16.42 -0.91
C GLY A 79 -2.31 15.74 0.18
N GLN A 80 -3.47 15.17 -0.17
CA GLN A 80 -4.26 14.35 0.76
C GLN A 80 -3.46 13.14 1.21
N THR A 81 -3.56 12.80 2.50
CA THR A 81 -2.89 11.62 3.07
C THR A 81 -3.75 10.88 4.08
N TYR A 82 -3.53 9.58 4.19
CA TYR A 82 -4.01 8.72 5.27
C TYR A 82 -2.86 7.87 5.78
N VAL A 83 -2.68 7.77 7.09
CA VAL A 83 -1.57 7.02 7.70
C VAL A 83 -2.13 5.87 8.52
N GLU A 84 -1.74 4.65 8.17
CA GLU A 84 -1.95 3.46 8.99
C GLU A 84 -0.69 3.12 9.77
N ARG A 85 -0.82 2.87 11.08
CA ARG A 85 0.27 2.34 11.90
C ARG A 85 0.02 0.87 12.16
N TYR A 86 1.05 0.05 12.06
CA TYR A 86 0.99 -1.37 12.37
C TYR A 86 1.83 -1.72 13.59
N ALA A 87 1.41 -2.73 14.33
CA ALA A 87 2.12 -3.18 15.52
C ALA A 87 3.44 -3.87 15.16
N ALA A 88 4.38 -3.87 16.09
CA ALA A 88 5.54 -4.76 15.98
C ALA A 88 5.05 -6.21 15.98
N VAL A 89 5.62 -7.01 15.09
CA VAL A 89 5.40 -8.47 15.08
C VAL A 89 6.68 -9.11 15.58
N GLU A 90 6.55 -9.93 16.63
CA GLU A 90 7.62 -10.81 17.07
C GLU A 90 7.74 -11.95 16.05
N VAL A 91 8.81 -11.94 15.25
CA VAL A 91 9.13 -13.09 14.41
C VAL A 91 9.78 -14.12 15.32
N GLY A 92 9.10 -15.27 15.52
CA GLY A 92 9.65 -16.36 16.33
C GLY A 92 11.04 -16.77 15.85
N ASP A 93 11.87 -17.29 16.76
CA ASP A 93 13.26 -17.68 16.47
C ASP A 93 13.30 -18.66 15.28
N PRO A 94 13.91 -18.26 14.14
CA PRO A 94 13.96 -19.10 12.95
C PRO A 94 14.83 -20.36 13.14
N THR A 95 15.51 -20.51 14.28
CA THR A 95 16.31 -21.71 14.62
C THR A 95 15.55 -22.77 15.41
N LEU A 96 14.29 -22.52 15.78
CA LEU A 96 13.43 -23.46 16.52
C LEU A 96 12.45 -24.25 15.62
N GLY A 97 12.75 -24.41 14.33
CA GLY A 97 11.93 -25.15 13.35
C GLY A 97 12.63 -26.34 12.72
#